data_AF-A0A381R819-F1
#
_entry.id   AF-A0A381R819-F1
#
_cell.length_a   1.000
_cell.length_b   1.000
_cell.length_c   1.000
_cell.angle_alpha   90.00
_cell.angle_beta   90.00
_cell.angle_gamma   90.00
#
_symmetry.space_group_name_H-M   'P 1'
#
loop_
_entity.id
_entity.type
_entity.pdbx_description
1 polymer ?
#
loop_
_entity_poly.entity_id
_entity_poly.type
_entity_poly.pdbx_seq_one_letter_code
_entity_poly.pdbx_strand_id
1 'polypeptide(L)'
;MDWNYTAVGDLLTVDHTLDDDTLTESRPCSAPIIEEAHGDLEALTVSILKENITNPGGIVLSASGGFDSRLLLAALLHLGIRPRLLVCGPRGNFDRDVVEQIGKRLSLEVIAVELSAQDYVDHAERIVEVTGGTKAARHWHTFLYPLKAGLDTDCNIVVGANGESMRSYYFDRGLVSHATTALPRKPLLKRFWSVKAKNPFYPDQLEGLSPPVRDDLAGRGSRRRIDRLVAASRGNDFQSSLDHFYYHQRVRNFIGNGLKLYRQFGEVVAPMTDVRWVTVAKSLPRAQKLGSRWHRHAINNLCPELLSFPEPGTGRPMAVDPGLLYWMKKLGGGPPYADYANWFRSPGFVDMVMDRRNSIRELMSPDLVESMMKSGNVRQISPIAALAVYASGQLDGPYPNISRSGR
;
A
#
# COMPACT_ATOMS: atom_id res chain seq x y z
N MET A 1 -27.38 7.09 4.90
CA MET A 1 -26.60 6.69 3.71
C MET A 1 -26.66 5.17 3.65
N ASP A 2 -26.83 4.57 2.47
CA ASP A 2 -26.91 3.10 2.37
C ASP A 2 -25.50 2.49 2.36
N TRP A 3 -25.00 2.18 3.55
CA TRP A 3 -23.66 1.62 3.76
C TRP A 3 -23.58 0.15 3.37
N ASN A 4 -22.53 -0.21 2.62
CA ASN A 4 -22.11 -1.60 2.48
C ASN A 4 -21.32 -2.00 3.74
N TYR A 5 -22.02 -2.49 4.76
CA TYR A 5 -21.41 -2.87 6.05
C TYR A 5 -20.31 -3.93 5.91
N THR A 6 -20.40 -4.80 4.89
CA THR A 6 -19.39 -5.81 4.59
C THR A 6 -18.08 -5.16 4.17
N ALA A 7 -18.15 -4.19 3.23
CA ALA A 7 -17.01 -3.41 2.76
C ALA A 7 -16.40 -2.54 3.86
N VAL A 8 -17.24 -1.92 4.69
CA VAL A 8 -16.81 -1.16 5.87
C VAL A 8 -16.03 -2.07 6.83
N GLY A 9 -16.55 -3.27 7.11
CA GLY A 9 -15.85 -4.24 7.95
C GLY A 9 -14.52 -4.72 7.35
N ASP A 10 -14.43 -4.86 6.03
CA ASP A 10 -13.17 -5.20 5.34
C ASP A 10 -12.15 -4.06 5.50
N LEU A 11 -12.56 -2.81 5.23
CA LEU A 11 -11.71 -1.63 5.42
C LEU A 11 -11.19 -1.52 6.87
N LEU A 12 -12.06 -1.74 7.86
CA LEU A 12 -11.69 -1.67 9.28
C LEU A 12 -10.73 -2.79 9.71
N THR A 13 -10.78 -3.97 9.08
CA THR A 13 -9.99 -5.14 9.51
C THR A 13 -8.72 -5.39 8.72
N VAL A 14 -8.75 -5.12 7.40
CA VAL A 14 -7.65 -5.40 6.45
C VAL A 14 -7.21 -4.18 5.62
N ASP A 15 -7.73 -2.98 5.91
CA ASP A 15 -7.36 -1.67 5.33
C ASP A 15 -7.69 -1.48 3.83
N HIS A 16 -8.53 -2.35 3.25
CA HIS A 16 -9.10 -2.21 1.90
C HIS A 16 -10.37 -3.04 1.76
N THR A 17 -11.19 -2.76 0.75
CA THR A 17 -12.36 -3.58 0.40
C THR A 17 -11.95 -4.86 -0.32
N LEU A 18 -12.85 -5.84 -0.38
CA LEU A 18 -12.67 -7.07 -1.15
C LEU A 18 -13.48 -7.04 -2.44
N ASP A 19 -13.06 -7.87 -3.37
CA ASP A 19 -13.60 -8.03 -4.70
C ASP A 19 -13.77 -6.67 -5.37
N ASP A 20 -15.00 -6.25 -5.47
CA ASP A 20 -15.49 -5.16 -6.28
C ASP A 20 -16.41 -4.26 -5.41
N ASP A 21 -16.32 -4.44 -4.08
CA ASP A 21 -17.13 -3.75 -3.10
C ASP A 21 -16.73 -2.26 -2.99
N THR A 22 -17.75 -1.40 -3.01
CA THR A 22 -17.68 0.03 -2.69
C THR A 22 -18.30 0.29 -1.30
N LEU A 23 -18.04 1.46 -0.70
CA LEU A 23 -18.52 1.78 0.66
C LEU A 23 -20.03 1.98 0.75
N THR A 24 -20.66 2.33 -0.36
CA THR A 24 -22.12 2.45 -0.53
C THR A 24 -22.56 1.56 -1.68
N GLU A 25 -23.85 1.23 -1.82
CA GLU A 25 -24.34 0.42 -2.94
C GLU A 25 -24.17 1.13 -4.30
N SER A 26 -22.98 1.04 -4.89
CA SER A 26 -22.68 1.50 -6.25
C SER A 26 -21.83 0.45 -6.97
N ARG A 27 -22.20 0.15 -8.21
CA ARG A 27 -21.54 -0.89 -9.00
C ARG A 27 -20.10 -0.48 -9.35
N PRO A 28 -19.12 -1.36 -9.20
CA PRO A 28 -17.73 -1.10 -9.54
C PRO A 28 -17.50 -1.10 -11.05
N CYS A 29 -16.50 -0.32 -11.46
CA CYS A 29 -15.87 -0.43 -12.77
C CYS A 29 -14.80 -1.53 -12.69
N SER A 30 -14.98 -2.60 -13.46
CA SER A 30 -14.09 -3.76 -13.46
C SER A 30 -12.74 -3.42 -14.09
N ALA A 31 -11.66 -3.87 -13.45
CA ALA A 31 -10.35 -3.93 -14.11
C ALA A 31 -10.32 -5.16 -15.03
N PRO A 32 -9.69 -5.08 -16.22
CA PRO A 32 -9.68 -6.18 -17.18
C PRO A 32 -8.98 -7.42 -16.65
N ILE A 33 -9.49 -8.57 -17.10
CA ILE A 33 -8.91 -9.90 -16.89
C ILE A 33 -7.71 -10.08 -17.81
N ILE A 34 -6.69 -10.76 -17.31
CA ILE A 34 -5.32 -10.83 -17.82
C ILE A 34 -5.07 -12.17 -18.55
N GLU A 35 -4.46 -12.11 -19.73
CA GLU A 35 -3.92 -13.25 -20.48
C GLU A 35 -2.41 -13.45 -20.24
N GLU A 36 -1.91 -14.67 -20.49
CA GLU A 36 -0.59 -15.13 -20.08
C GLU A 36 0.55 -14.75 -21.06
N ALA A 37 1.71 -14.36 -20.52
CA ALA A 37 2.99 -14.24 -21.24
C ALA A 37 4.15 -14.89 -20.44
N HIS A 38 5.10 -15.48 -21.16
CA HIS A 38 6.37 -15.99 -20.62
C HIS A 38 7.54 -15.08 -21.05
N GLY A 39 8.54 -14.87 -20.19
CA GLY A 39 9.69 -14.02 -20.52
C GLY A 39 10.69 -13.81 -19.38
N ASP A 40 11.72 -12.99 -19.63
CA ASP A 40 12.69 -12.53 -18.63
C ASP A 40 12.18 -11.25 -17.96
N LEU A 41 11.98 -11.29 -16.63
CA LEU A 41 11.43 -10.17 -15.87
C LEU A 41 12.36 -8.96 -15.79
N GLU A 42 13.68 -9.16 -15.84
CA GLU A 42 14.63 -8.07 -15.83
C GLU A 42 14.51 -7.28 -17.15
N ALA A 43 14.59 -7.99 -18.27
CA ALA A 43 14.40 -7.44 -19.61
C ALA A 43 13.00 -6.83 -19.78
N LEU A 44 11.95 -7.46 -19.26
CA LEU A 44 10.59 -6.91 -19.29
C LEU A 44 10.50 -5.61 -18.49
N THR A 45 11.11 -5.52 -17.30
CA THR A 45 11.13 -4.28 -16.51
C THR A 45 11.74 -3.14 -17.29
N VAL A 46 12.89 -3.38 -17.93
CA VAL A 46 13.59 -2.41 -18.78
C VAL A 46 12.75 -2.03 -20.00
N SER A 47 12.14 -3.01 -20.68
CA SER A 47 11.28 -2.78 -21.85
C SER A 47 10.06 -1.93 -21.51
N ILE A 48 9.35 -2.27 -20.43
CA ILE A 48 8.16 -1.54 -19.99
C ILE A 48 8.51 -0.10 -19.61
N LEU A 49 9.61 0.13 -18.91
CA LEU A 49 10.09 1.49 -18.62
C LEU A 49 10.34 2.26 -19.92
N LYS A 50 11.08 1.66 -20.86
CA LYS A 50 11.37 2.28 -22.16
C LYS A 50 10.12 2.59 -22.99
N GLU A 51 9.11 1.73 -22.94
CA GLU A 51 7.84 1.88 -23.67
C GLU A 51 6.93 2.96 -23.07
N ASN A 52 6.94 3.14 -21.74
CA ASN A 52 5.95 3.96 -21.03
C ASN A 52 6.49 5.31 -20.52
N ILE A 53 7.80 5.52 -20.57
CA ILE A 53 8.40 6.84 -20.32
C ILE A 53 8.17 7.70 -21.55
N THR A 54 7.32 8.72 -21.39
CA THR A 54 6.93 9.65 -22.46
C THR A 54 7.74 10.95 -22.45
N ASN A 55 8.30 11.32 -21.29
CA ASN A 55 9.10 12.53 -21.09
C ASN A 55 10.42 12.18 -20.37
N PRO A 56 11.49 11.89 -21.13
CA PRO A 56 12.79 11.53 -20.56
C PRO A 56 13.43 12.61 -19.67
N GLY A 57 13.08 13.89 -19.89
CA GLY A 57 13.60 15.01 -19.10
C GLY A 57 12.88 15.22 -17.76
N GLY A 58 11.70 14.61 -17.60
CA GLY A 58 10.81 14.81 -16.44
C GLY A 58 10.60 13.56 -15.59
N ILE A 59 11.60 12.69 -15.44
CA ILE A 59 11.43 11.41 -14.73
C ILE A 59 11.68 11.57 -13.23
N VAL A 60 10.70 11.14 -12.44
CA VAL A 60 10.75 11.09 -10.98
C VAL A 60 10.54 9.65 -10.53
N LEU A 61 11.47 9.10 -9.77
CA LEU A 61 11.31 7.79 -9.13
C LEU A 61 10.81 8.00 -7.70
N SER A 62 9.65 7.42 -7.37
CA SER A 62 9.20 7.22 -5.98
C SER A 62 10.16 6.24 -5.30
N ALA A 63 11.17 6.78 -4.64
CA ALA A 63 12.30 6.06 -4.10
C ALA A 63 12.09 5.67 -2.63
N SER A 64 12.70 4.56 -2.23
CA SER A 64 12.80 4.11 -0.84
C SER A 64 14.07 3.28 -0.66
N GLY A 65 14.37 2.85 0.55
CA GLY A 65 15.46 1.92 0.82
C GLY A 65 15.14 0.47 0.43
N GLY A 66 13.94 0.19 -0.09
CA GLY A 66 13.45 -1.14 -0.44
C GLY A 66 13.97 -1.71 -1.75
N PHE A 67 13.66 -3.00 -2.01
CA PHE A 67 14.08 -3.72 -3.22
C PHE A 67 13.40 -3.19 -4.49
N ASP A 68 12.11 -2.92 -4.42
CA ASP A 68 11.29 -2.61 -5.59
C ASP A 68 11.73 -1.29 -6.24
N SER A 69 11.91 -0.23 -5.44
CA SER A 69 12.41 1.07 -5.90
C SER A 69 13.86 1.00 -6.38
N ARG A 70 14.73 0.21 -5.73
CA ARG A 70 16.11 -0.01 -6.20
C ARG A 70 16.17 -0.76 -7.53
N LEU A 71 15.30 -1.75 -7.75
CA LEU A 71 15.23 -2.43 -9.03
C LEU A 71 14.84 -1.47 -10.16
N LEU A 72 13.83 -0.62 -9.92
CA LEU A 72 13.45 0.39 -10.89
C LEU A 72 14.56 1.43 -11.12
N LEU A 73 15.28 1.84 -10.06
CA LEU A 73 16.46 2.69 -10.22
C LEU A 73 17.55 2.00 -11.04
N ALA A 74 17.84 0.74 -10.77
CA ALA A 74 18.83 -0.04 -11.51
C ALA A 74 18.48 -0.11 -13.00
N ALA A 75 17.21 -0.38 -13.32
CA ALA A 75 16.71 -0.45 -14.68
C ALA A 75 16.76 0.93 -15.40
N LEU A 76 16.42 2.03 -14.72
CA LEU A 76 16.55 3.38 -15.27
C LEU A 76 18.02 3.73 -15.56
N LEU A 77 18.92 3.46 -14.61
CA LEU A 77 20.35 3.71 -14.79
C LEU A 77 20.94 2.85 -15.92
N HIS A 78 20.50 1.60 -16.05
CA HIS A 78 20.88 0.72 -17.15
C HIS A 78 20.46 1.28 -18.53
N LEU A 79 19.31 1.96 -18.59
CA LEU A 79 18.84 2.69 -19.78
C LEU A 79 19.59 4.02 -20.03
N GLY A 80 20.57 4.38 -19.18
CA GLY A 80 21.25 5.68 -19.23
C GLY A 80 20.40 6.84 -18.69
N ILE A 81 19.27 6.55 -18.04
CA ILE A 81 18.35 7.53 -17.48
C ILE A 81 18.74 7.83 -16.04
N ARG A 82 18.85 9.12 -15.70
CA ARG A 82 19.17 9.61 -14.35
C ARG A 82 17.95 10.34 -13.76
N PRO A 83 17.06 9.63 -13.03
CA PRO A 83 15.84 10.22 -12.51
C PRO A 83 16.10 11.13 -11.31
N ARG A 84 15.17 12.04 -11.02
CA ARG A 84 15.04 12.66 -9.70
C ARG A 84 14.49 11.63 -8.71
N LEU A 85 15.07 11.53 -7.51
CA LEU A 85 14.65 10.58 -6.49
C LEU A 85 13.74 11.26 -5.48
N LEU A 86 12.45 10.94 -5.52
CA LEU A 86 11.47 11.48 -4.58
C LEU A 86 11.29 10.51 -3.41
N VAL A 87 11.52 10.97 -2.19
CA VAL A 87 11.42 10.16 -0.98
C VAL A 87 10.66 10.88 0.13
N CYS A 88 9.82 10.15 0.85
CA CYS A 88 9.02 10.66 1.96
C CYS A 88 9.59 10.18 3.30
N GLY A 89 9.77 11.10 4.24
CA GLY A 89 10.08 10.78 5.63
C GLY A 89 10.92 11.86 6.32
N PRO A 90 10.84 11.96 7.65
CA PRO A 90 11.73 12.85 8.41
C PRO A 90 13.19 12.42 8.28
N ARG A 91 14.13 13.34 8.54
CA ARG A 91 15.55 12.98 8.72
C ARG A 91 15.71 11.87 9.77
N GLY A 92 16.60 10.92 9.53
CA GLY A 92 16.76 9.74 10.39
C GLY A 92 15.76 8.62 10.10
N ASN A 93 14.81 8.83 9.18
CA ASN A 93 14.02 7.75 8.61
C ASN A 93 14.91 6.93 7.67
N PHE A 94 14.89 5.61 7.84
CA PHE A 94 15.71 4.68 7.06
C PHE A 94 15.59 4.88 5.54
N ASP A 95 14.38 5.01 5.00
CA ASP A 95 14.18 5.11 3.56
C ASP A 95 14.77 6.41 3.03
N ARG A 96 14.56 7.52 3.73
CA ARG A 96 15.15 8.80 3.39
C ARG A 96 16.68 8.76 3.46
N ASP A 97 17.24 8.30 4.57
CA ASP A 97 18.68 8.28 4.78
C ASP A 97 19.39 7.44 3.70
N VAL A 98 18.79 6.31 3.31
CA VAL A 98 19.31 5.46 2.23
C VAL A 98 19.20 6.13 0.87
N VAL A 99 18.05 6.75 0.55
CA VAL A 99 17.87 7.44 -0.73
C VAL A 99 18.80 8.64 -0.86
N GLU A 100 19.02 9.41 0.21
CA GLU A 100 19.99 10.52 0.24
C GLU A 100 21.43 10.00 0.02
N GLN A 101 21.79 8.86 0.62
CA GLN A 101 23.08 8.21 0.37
C GLN A 101 23.23 7.76 -1.10
N ILE A 102 22.20 7.15 -1.67
CA ILE A 102 22.17 6.75 -3.09
C ILE A 102 22.34 7.98 -3.99
N GLY A 103 21.55 9.02 -3.75
CA GLY A 103 21.60 10.26 -4.51
C GLY A 103 22.98 10.90 -4.49
N LYS A 104 23.60 11.01 -3.30
CA LYS A 104 24.97 11.52 -3.17
C LYS A 104 25.98 10.64 -3.93
N ARG A 105 25.92 9.31 -3.77
CA ARG A 105 26.90 8.39 -4.35
C ARG A 105 26.82 8.33 -5.88
N LEU A 106 25.61 8.39 -6.43
CA LEU A 106 25.35 8.29 -7.86
C LEU A 106 25.15 9.65 -8.54
N SER A 107 25.31 10.75 -7.80
CA SER A 107 25.07 12.12 -8.27
C SER A 107 23.69 12.30 -8.89
N LEU A 108 22.65 11.85 -8.18
CA LEU A 108 21.24 12.01 -8.54
C LEU A 108 20.60 13.07 -7.65
N GLU A 109 19.70 13.87 -8.22
CA GLU A 109 18.90 14.81 -7.45
C GLU A 109 17.95 14.07 -6.51
N VAL A 110 17.87 14.51 -5.25
CA VAL A 110 16.97 13.94 -4.25
C VAL A 110 15.98 15.01 -3.80
N ILE A 111 14.70 14.73 -4.02
CA ILE A 111 13.58 15.52 -3.49
C ILE A 111 13.12 14.83 -2.21
N ALA A 112 13.61 15.28 -1.07
CA ALA A 112 13.21 14.75 0.23
C ALA A 112 12.03 15.54 0.80
N VAL A 113 10.91 14.85 1.03
CA VAL A 113 9.67 15.45 1.52
C VAL A 113 9.38 14.99 2.95
N GLU A 114 9.25 15.96 3.85
CA GLU A 114 8.70 15.75 5.18
C GLU A 114 7.23 16.18 5.19
N LEU A 115 6.34 15.23 5.47
CA LEU A 115 4.92 15.54 5.64
C LEU A 115 4.65 16.11 7.04
N SER A 116 3.50 16.75 7.20
CA SER A 116 2.97 17.24 8.47
C SER A 116 1.57 16.71 8.71
N ALA A 117 1.08 16.78 9.96
CA ALA A 117 -0.32 16.47 10.26
C ALA A 117 -1.29 17.41 9.52
N GLN A 118 -0.91 18.67 9.31
CA GLN A 118 -1.74 19.63 8.60
C GLN A 118 -1.91 19.26 7.12
N ASP A 119 -0.88 18.69 6.48
CA ASP A 119 -0.98 18.20 5.09
C ASP A 119 -2.12 17.17 4.94
N TYR A 120 -2.35 16.34 5.97
CA TYR A 120 -3.44 15.35 5.98
C TYR A 120 -4.81 16.00 6.13
N VAL A 121 -4.89 17.09 6.89
CA VAL A 121 -6.13 17.84 7.12
C VAL A 121 -6.52 18.61 5.87
N ASP A 122 -5.58 19.38 5.30
CA ASP A 122 -5.82 20.28 4.17
C ASP A 122 -6.24 19.54 2.89
N HIS A 123 -5.86 18.27 2.76
CA HIS A 123 -6.10 17.50 1.53
C HIS A 123 -6.98 16.27 1.73
N ALA A 124 -7.55 16.07 2.92
CA ALA A 124 -8.38 14.90 3.25
C ALA A 124 -9.51 14.69 2.23
N GLU A 125 -10.27 15.75 1.96
CA GLU A 125 -11.45 15.70 1.08
C GLU A 125 -11.07 15.26 -0.33
N ARG A 126 -10.03 15.88 -0.91
CA ARG A 126 -9.56 15.54 -2.26
C ARG A 126 -9.07 14.09 -2.36
N ILE A 127 -8.35 13.61 -1.35
CA ILE A 127 -7.82 12.24 -1.33
C ILE A 127 -8.97 11.23 -1.24
N VAL A 128 -9.96 11.51 -0.40
CA VAL A 128 -11.14 10.67 -0.23
C VAL A 128 -12.00 10.67 -1.49
N GLU A 129 -12.18 11.81 -2.15
CA GLU A 129 -12.88 11.92 -3.44
C GLU A 129 -12.23 11.00 -4.50
N VAL A 130 -10.90 11.08 -4.67
CA VAL A 130 -10.16 10.27 -5.66
C VAL A 130 -10.23 8.77 -5.36
N THR A 131 -10.33 8.39 -4.09
CA THR A 131 -10.30 6.97 -3.65
C THR A 131 -11.67 6.40 -3.28
N GLY A 132 -12.73 7.20 -3.33
CA GLY A 132 -14.05 6.83 -2.82
C GLY A 132 -14.02 6.42 -1.35
N GLY A 133 -13.15 7.02 -0.53
CA GLY A 133 -12.98 6.70 0.90
C GLY A 133 -12.34 5.35 1.23
N THR A 134 -11.99 4.53 0.23
CA THR A 134 -11.47 3.17 0.45
C THR A 134 -9.97 3.11 0.77
N LYS A 135 -9.28 4.26 0.84
CA LYS A 135 -7.88 4.38 1.25
C LYS A 135 -7.81 4.95 2.67
N ALA A 136 -7.44 4.12 3.64
CA ALA A 136 -7.31 4.55 5.03
C ALA A 136 -6.25 5.66 5.21
N ALA A 137 -6.47 6.58 6.15
CA ALA A 137 -5.72 7.82 6.28
C ALA A 137 -4.20 7.64 6.37
N ARG A 138 -3.70 6.64 7.10
CA ARG A 138 -2.25 6.37 7.22
C ARG A 138 -1.54 6.09 5.87
N HIS A 139 -2.29 5.88 4.79
CA HIS A 139 -1.78 5.64 3.45
C HIS A 139 -1.93 6.85 2.49
N TRP A 140 -2.45 7.97 2.98
CA TRP A 140 -2.62 9.22 2.23
C TRP A 140 -1.31 9.87 1.81
N HIS A 141 -0.17 9.49 2.42
CA HIS A 141 1.16 9.93 1.99
C HIS A 141 1.36 9.76 0.47
N THR A 142 0.81 8.71 -0.14
CA THR A 142 0.90 8.46 -1.60
C THR A 142 0.36 9.60 -2.47
N PHE A 143 -0.51 10.47 -1.96
CA PHE A 143 -0.94 11.71 -2.60
C PHE A 143 -0.12 12.91 -2.13
N LEU A 144 0.15 12.97 -0.83
CA LEU A 144 0.68 14.17 -0.18
C LEU A 144 2.13 14.45 -0.54
N TYR A 145 2.99 13.43 -0.63
CA TYR A 145 4.42 13.71 -0.87
C TYR A 145 4.72 14.10 -2.32
N PRO A 146 4.04 13.57 -3.37
CA PRO A 146 4.13 14.14 -4.72
C PRO A 146 3.57 15.56 -4.80
N LEU A 147 2.43 15.83 -4.14
CA LEU A 147 1.87 17.19 -4.08
C LEU A 147 2.87 18.18 -3.49
N LYS A 148 3.43 17.84 -2.32
CA LYS A 148 4.35 18.71 -1.58
C LYS A 148 5.71 18.85 -2.27
N ALA A 149 6.10 17.88 -3.08
CA ALA A 149 7.28 17.98 -3.93
C ALA A 149 7.12 19.00 -5.07
N GLY A 150 5.89 19.41 -5.39
CA GLY A 150 5.63 20.34 -6.49
C GLY A 150 6.02 19.75 -7.84
N LEU A 151 5.68 18.47 -8.08
CA LEU A 151 6.04 17.81 -9.33
C LEU A 151 5.37 18.48 -10.54
N ASP A 152 6.11 18.53 -11.65
CA ASP A 152 5.61 19.04 -12.93
C ASP A 152 4.49 18.12 -13.47
N THR A 153 3.44 18.71 -14.06
CA THR A 153 2.26 17.95 -14.52
C THR A 153 2.55 17.01 -15.68
N ASP A 154 3.66 17.22 -16.41
CA ASP A 154 4.12 16.39 -17.53
C ASP A 154 5.22 15.39 -17.13
N CYS A 155 5.48 15.22 -15.83
CA CYS A 155 6.48 14.29 -15.34
C CYS A 155 6.02 12.82 -15.48
N ASN A 156 6.98 11.91 -15.67
CA ASN A 156 6.73 10.48 -15.49
C ASN A 156 7.09 10.09 -14.04
N ILE A 157 6.09 9.66 -13.28
CA ILE A 157 6.27 9.18 -11.91
C ILE A 157 6.43 7.66 -11.95
N VAL A 158 7.67 7.21 -11.82
CA VAL A 158 8.01 5.79 -11.77
C VAL A 158 7.79 5.27 -10.35
N VAL A 159 6.99 4.21 -10.19
CA VAL A 159 6.61 3.67 -8.87
C VAL A 159 6.82 2.16 -8.78
N GLY A 160 7.43 1.72 -7.67
CA GLY A 160 7.63 0.29 -7.33
C GLY A 160 6.37 -0.44 -6.87
N ALA A 161 5.19 0.06 -7.28
CA ALA A 161 3.91 -0.49 -6.87
C ALA A 161 3.77 -1.93 -7.35
N ASN A 162 3.35 -2.84 -6.46
CA ASN A 162 3.23 -4.27 -6.72
C ASN A 162 4.55 -5.04 -6.80
N GLY A 163 5.72 -4.47 -6.47
CA GLY A 163 6.97 -5.25 -6.46
C GLY A 163 7.01 -6.38 -5.42
N GLU A 164 6.21 -6.27 -4.36
CA GLU A 164 5.99 -7.37 -3.40
C GLU A 164 5.43 -8.65 -4.03
N SER A 165 4.83 -8.58 -5.22
CA SER A 165 4.32 -9.75 -5.94
C SER A 165 5.40 -10.77 -6.31
N MET A 166 6.63 -10.29 -6.48
CA MET A 166 7.83 -11.09 -6.70
C MET A 166 8.47 -11.58 -5.41
N ARG A 167 7.84 -11.27 -4.28
CA ARG A 167 8.17 -11.75 -2.95
C ARG A 167 6.97 -12.52 -2.44
N SER A 168 7.17 -13.40 -1.47
CA SER A 168 6.01 -13.99 -0.77
C SER A 168 5.45 -12.94 0.21
N TYR A 169 4.68 -11.94 -0.25
CA TYR A 169 4.32 -10.74 0.54
C TYR A 169 3.98 -11.03 2.02
N TYR A 170 3.12 -12.02 2.25
CA TYR A 170 2.66 -12.37 3.58
C TYR A 170 3.63 -13.30 4.35
N PHE A 171 4.49 -14.05 3.66
CA PHE A 171 5.38 -15.08 4.23
C PHE A 171 6.73 -15.16 3.50
N ASP A 172 7.47 -14.05 3.46
CA ASP A 172 8.78 -13.99 2.80
C ASP A 172 9.96 -14.44 3.68
N ARG A 173 9.74 -14.51 5.01
CA ARG A 173 10.79 -14.75 6.01
C ARG A 173 10.48 -15.93 6.92
N GLY A 174 11.54 -16.48 7.51
CA GLY A 174 11.49 -17.53 8.52
C GLY A 174 11.53 -18.94 7.95
N LEU A 175 12.19 -19.86 8.66
CA LEU A 175 12.27 -21.28 8.28
C LEU A 175 10.89 -21.94 8.11
N VAL A 176 9.87 -21.43 8.81
CA VAL A 176 8.49 -21.89 8.71
C VAL A 176 7.93 -21.69 7.30
N SER A 177 8.35 -20.65 6.55
CA SER A 177 7.88 -20.46 5.17
C SER A 177 8.20 -21.69 4.31
N HIS A 178 9.37 -22.28 4.46
CA HIS A 178 9.75 -23.49 3.72
C HIS A 178 8.91 -24.72 4.07
N ALA A 179 8.35 -24.81 5.28
CA ALA A 179 7.54 -25.95 5.72
C ALA A 179 6.05 -25.82 5.39
N THR A 180 5.56 -24.61 5.08
CA THR A 180 4.10 -24.38 4.88
C THR A 180 3.50 -25.07 3.65
N THR A 181 4.31 -25.49 2.68
CA THR A 181 3.83 -26.23 1.49
C THR A 181 3.33 -27.64 1.83
N ALA A 182 3.81 -28.24 2.92
CA ALA A 182 3.41 -29.57 3.37
C ALA A 182 2.19 -29.55 4.32
N LEU A 183 1.69 -28.37 4.70
CA LEU A 183 0.62 -28.22 5.68
C LEU A 183 -0.77 -28.11 5.02
N PRO A 184 -1.85 -28.54 5.70
CA PRO A 184 -3.22 -28.40 5.20
C PRO A 184 -3.58 -26.93 4.92
N ARG A 185 -3.83 -26.63 3.64
CA ARG A 185 -4.09 -25.28 3.11
C ARG A 185 -5.22 -24.53 3.83
N LYS A 186 -6.43 -25.12 3.89
CA LYS A 186 -7.63 -24.44 4.41
C LYS A 186 -7.52 -24.08 5.91
N PRO A 187 -7.14 -24.99 6.82
CA PRO A 187 -6.95 -24.66 8.24
C PRO A 187 -5.90 -23.57 8.45
N LEU A 188 -4.78 -23.62 7.70
CA LEU A 188 -3.71 -22.65 7.82
C LEU A 188 -4.15 -21.26 7.33
N LEU A 189 -4.89 -21.18 6.22
CA LEU A 189 -5.51 -19.92 5.75
C LEU A 189 -6.51 -19.37 6.78
N LYS A 190 -7.38 -20.21 7.35
CA LYS A 190 -8.32 -19.78 8.40
C LYS A 190 -7.58 -19.20 9.60
N ARG A 191 -6.52 -19.86 10.07
CA ARG A 191 -5.71 -19.38 11.18
C ARG A 191 -5.01 -18.07 10.83
N PHE A 192 -4.38 -17.98 9.67
CA PHE A 192 -3.71 -16.77 9.19
C PHE A 192 -4.67 -15.58 9.15
N TRP A 193 -5.81 -15.74 8.47
CA TRP A 193 -6.79 -14.66 8.35
C TRP A 193 -7.44 -14.30 9.67
N SER A 194 -7.67 -15.25 10.59
CA SER A 194 -8.20 -14.95 11.94
C SER A 194 -7.29 -14.03 12.75
N VAL A 195 -5.97 -14.12 12.53
CA VAL A 195 -4.99 -13.24 13.18
C VAL A 195 -4.91 -11.91 12.43
N LYS A 196 -4.84 -11.94 11.10
CA LYS A 196 -4.65 -10.75 10.27
C LYS A 196 -5.87 -9.83 10.28
N ALA A 197 -7.08 -10.38 10.19
CA ALA A 197 -8.35 -9.67 10.19
C ALA A 197 -8.99 -9.60 11.60
N LYS A 198 -8.16 -9.67 12.66
CA LYS A 198 -8.65 -9.52 14.05
C LYS A 198 -9.41 -8.20 14.19
N ASN A 199 -10.58 -8.26 14.83
CA ASN A 199 -11.40 -7.10 15.14
C ASN A 199 -10.55 -6.00 15.83
N PRO A 200 -10.52 -4.77 15.29
CA PRO A 200 -9.70 -3.70 15.85
C PRO A 200 -10.31 -3.07 17.10
N PHE A 201 -11.60 -3.33 17.41
CA PHE A 201 -12.32 -2.79 18.57
C PHE A 201 -12.18 -3.69 19.80
N TYR A 202 -12.05 -3.04 20.97
CA TYR A 202 -12.08 -3.71 22.27
C TYR A 202 -13.52 -4.10 22.67
N PRO A 203 -13.73 -5.07 23.58
CA PRO A 203 -15.06 -5.54 23.94
C PRO A 203 -16.01 -4.44 24.44
N ASP A 204 -15.50 -3.51 25.25
CA ASP A 204 -16.21 -2.32 25.76
C ASP A 204 -16.58 -1.31 24.67
N GLN A 205 -15.84 -1.30 23.56
CA GLN A 205 -16.12 -0.42 22.41
C GLN A 205 -17.22 -0.96 21.50
N LEU A 206 -17.57 -2.25 21.59
CA LEU A 206 -18.56 -2.86 20.68
C LEU A 206 -19.98 -2.29 20.87
N GLU A 207 -20.29 -1.77 22.05
CA GLU A 207 -21.59 -1.16 22.34
C GLU A 207 -21.81 0.15 21.59
N GLY A 208 -20.73 0.88 21.28
CA GLY A 208 -20.79 2.10 20.48
C GLY A 208 -20.85 1.85 18.97
N LEU A 209 -20.78 0.60 18.50
CA LEU A 209 -20.97 0.27 17.09
C LEU A 209 -22.46 0.10 16.78
N SER A 210 -22.87 0.51 15.57
CA SER A 210 -24.20 0.16 15.06
C SER A 210 -24.39 -1.36 15.02
N PRO A 211 -25.62 -1.88 15.21
CA PRO A 211 -25.86 -3.32 15.15
C PRO A 211 -25.33 -4.00 13.88
N PRO A 212 -25.50 -3.44 12.65
CA PRO A 212 -24.96 -4.07 11.44
C PRO A 212 -23.43 -4.17 11.43
N VAL A 213 -22.72 -3.11 11.85
CA VAL A 213 -21.24 -3.11 11.90
C VAL A 213 -20.75 -4.10 12.97
N ARG A 214 -21.37 -4.09 14.16
CA ARG A 214 -21.03 -5.00 15.25
C ARG A 214 -21.23 -6.47 14.84
N ASP A 215 -22.35 -6.78 14.20
CA ASP A 215 -22.69 -8.14 13.76
C ASP A 215 -21.75 -8.64 12.66
N ASP A 216 -21.23 -7.74 11.82
CA ASP A 216 -20.26 -8.06 10.78
C ASP A 216 -18.81 -8.21 11.33
N LEU A 217 -18.46 -7.51 12.41
CA LEU A 217 -17.13 -7.58 13.03
C LEU A 217 -16.99 -8.65 14.13
N ALA A 218 -18.10 -9.10 14.71
CA ALA A 218 -18.10 -10.05 15.83
C ALA A 218 -18.81 -11.38 15.49
N GLY A 219 -18.68 -12.37 16.39
CA GLY A 219 -19.43 -13.61 16.35
C GLY A 219 -19.44 -14.31 14.98
N ARG A 220 -20.64 -14.47 14.40
CA ARG A 220 -20.85 -15.11 13.09
C ARG A 220 -20.33 -14.27 11.91
N GLY A 221 -20.42 -12.94 11.96
CA GLY A 221 -19.91 -12.07 10.90
C GLY A 221 -18.40 -12.14 10.75
N SER A 222 -17.68 -12.15 11.88
CA SER A 222 -16.22 -12.37 11.87
C SER A 222 -15.86 -13.68 11.17
N ARG A 223 -16.55 -14.79 11.48
CA ARG A 223 -16.34 -16.08 10.83
C ARG A 223 -16.64 -16.03 9.32
N ARG A 224 -17.74 -15.39 8.93
CA ARG A 224 -18.11 -15.16 7.52
C ARG A 224 -17.01 -14.38 6.78
N ARG A 225 -16.44 -13.33 7.39
CA ARG A 225 -15.32 -12.58 6.80
C ARG A 225 -14.09 -13.47 6.61
N ILE A 226 -13.73 -14.27 7.61
CA ILE A 226 -12.61 -15.22 7.47
C ILE A 226 -12.89 -16.19 6.32
N ASP A 227 -14.10 -16.73 6.21
CA ASP A 227 -14.46 -17.63 5.11
C ASP A 227 -14.41 -16.92 3.74
N ARG A 228 -14.81 -15.64 3.63
CA ARG A 228 -14.62 -14.81 2.42
C ARG A 228 -13.15 -14.63 2.06
N LEU A 229 -12.30 -14.26 3.02
CA LEU A 229 -10.86 -14.10 2.82
C LEU A 229 -10.20 -15.41 2.35
N VAL A 230 -10.60 -16.55 2.94
CA VAL A 230 -10.16 -17.88 2.51
C VAL A 230 -10.64 -18.20 1.09
N ALA A 231 -11.89 -17.87 0.74
CA ALA A 231 -12.46 -18.11 -0.58
C ALA A 231 -11.79 -17.25 -1.68
N ALA A 232 -11.34 -16.04 -1.33
CA ALA A 232 -10.56 -15.16 -2.20
C ALA A 232 -9.08 -15.60 -2.36
N SER A 233 -8.61 -16.51 -1.50
CA SER A 233 -7.25 -17.06 -1.51
C SER A 233 -7.19 -18.37 -2.32
N ARG A 234 -7.22 -18.28 -3.66
CA ARG A 234 -7.31 -19.44 -4.57
C ARG A 234 -5.93 -19.88 -5.08
N GLY A 235 -5.30 -20.80 -4.38
CA GLY A 235 -4.05 -21.44 -4.83
C GLY A 235 -3.99 -22.91 -4.43
N ASN A 236 -3.01 -23.62 -4.98
CA ASN A 236 -2.82 -25.06 -4.74
C ASN A 236 -2.33 -25.35 -3.32
N ASP A 237 -1.43 -24.50 -2.81
CA ASP A 237 -0.89 -24.56 -1.45
C ASP A 237 -1.18 -23.26 -0.68
N PHE A 238 -0.76 -23.21 0.59
CA PHE A 238 -0.95 -22.06 1.46
C PHE A 238 -0.33 -20.77 0.93
N GLN A 239 0.92 -20.81 0.48
CA GLN A 239 1.61 -19.60 0.00
C GLN A 239 1.07 -19.13 -1.33
N SER A 240 0.87 -20.04 -2.27
CA SER A 240 0.28 -19.68 -3.57
C SER A 240 -1.16 -19.15 -3.43
N SER A 241 -1.90 -19.59 -2.39
CA SER A 241 -3.21 -19.02 -2.06
C SER A 241 -3.12 -17.57 -1.55
N LEU A 242 -2.10 -17.27 -0.73
CA LEU A 242 -1.86 -15.92 -0.24
C LEU A 242 -1.33 -14.98 -1.33
N ASP A 243 -0.50 -15.49 -2.23
CA ASP A 243 -0.09 -14.77 -3.44
C ASP A 243 -1.31 -14.45 -4.30
N HIS A 244 -2.17 -15.45 -4.58
CA HIS A 244 -3.42 -15.21 -5.32
C HIS A 244 -4.27 -14.12 -4.67
N PHE A 245 -4.48 -14.17 -3.35
CA PHE A 245 -5.19 -13.12 -2.63
C PHE A 245 -4.51 -11.76 -2.82
N TYR A 246 -3.18 -11.70 -2.68
CA TYR A 246 -2.41 -10.48 -2.87
C TYR A 246 -2.70 -9.84 -4.23
N TYR A 247 -2.54 -10.60 -5.32
CA TYR A 247 -2.77 -10.11 -6.68
C TYR A 247 -4.21 -9.67 -6.93
N HIS A 248 -5.18 -10.52 -6.60
CA HIS A 248 -6.56 -10.31 -7.03
C HIS A 248 -7.38 -9.41 -6.11
N GLN A 249 -6.94 -9.24 -4.86
CA GLN A 249 -7.67 -8.46 -3.86
C GLN A 249 -6.86 -7.24 -3.44
N ARG A 250 -5.64 -7.46 -2.93
CA ARG A 250 -4.85 -6.37 -2.36
C ARG A 250 -4.31 -5.43 -3.43
N VAL A 251 -3.75 -5.92 -4.52
CA VAL A 251 -3.22 -5.05 -5.59
C VAL A 251 -4.34 -4.21 -6.19
N ARG A 252 -5.46 -4.86 -6.56
CA ARG A 252 -6.64 -4.20 -7.09
C ARG A 252 -7.18 -3.10 -6.16
N ASN A 253 -7.48 -3.45 -4.91
CA ASN A 253 -8.27 -2.59 -4.03
C ASN A 253 -7.41 -1.67 -3.15
N PHE A 254 -6.14 -1.99 -2.93
CA PHE A 254 -5.23 -1.18 -2.12
C PHE A 254 -4.17 -0.45 -2.95
N ILE A 255 -3.45 -1.16 -3.83
CA ILE A 255 -2.38 -0.57 -4.65
C ILE A 255 -2.99 0.30 -5.76
N GLY A 256 -4.09 -0.15 -6.38
CA GLY A 256 -4.84 0.62 -7.37
C GLY A 256 -5.23 2.01 -6.87
N ASN A 257 -5.68 2.12 -5.61
CA ASN A 257 -5.94 3.42 -4.98
C ASN A 257 -4.69 4.30 -4.86
N GLY A 258 -3.52 3.72 -4.54
CA GLY A 258 -2.26 4.47 -4.53
C GLY A 258 -1.89 5.00 -5.92
N LEU A 259 -2.06 4.18 -6.96
CA LEU A 259 -1.80 4.60 -8.35
C LEU A 259 -2.75 5.71 -8.81
N LYS A 260 -4.04 5.65 -8.44
CA LYS A 260 -4.99 6.74 -8.71
C LYS A 260 -4.56 8.06 -8.08
N LEU A 261 -3.99 8.02 -6.87
CA LEU A 261 -3.47 9.19 -6.19
C LEU A 261 -2.23 9.76 -6.86
N TYR A 262 -1.26 8.93 -7.26
CA TYR A 262 -0.09 9.41 -8.03
C TYR A 262 -0.47 10.06 -9.36
N ARG A 263 -1.49 9.50 -10.05
CA ARG A 263 -1.99 10.03 -11.34
C ARG A 263 -2.57 11.44 -11.25
N GLN A 264 -2.71 12.01 -10.06
CA GLN A 264 -3.09 13.42 -9.89
C GLN A 264 -1.94 14.38 -10.19
N PHE A 265 -0.69 13.89 -10.31
CA PHE A 265 0.52 14.72 -10.40
C PHE A 265 1.40 14.44 -11.62
N GLY A 266 1.03 13.47 -12.46
CA GLY A 266 1.80 13.12 -13.65
C GLY A 266 1.44 11.73 -14.18
N GLU A 267 2.12 11.34 -15.25
CA GLU A 267 1.95 10.02 -15.86
C GLU A 267 2.64 8.95 -15.04
N VAL A 268 1.86 8.00 -14.52
CA VAL A 268 2.38 6.98 -13.62
C VAL A 268 2.88 5.78 -14.40
N VAL A 269 4.17 5.48 -14.26
CA VAL A 269 4.82 4.31 -14.84
C VAL A 269 5.05 3.28 -13.73
N ALA A 270 4.30 2.18 -13.75
CA ALA A 270 4.35 1.13 -12.74
C ALA A 270 4.61 -0.24 -13.37
N PRO A 271 5.88 -0.56 -13.77
CA PRO A 271 6.19 -1.75 -14.56
C PRO A 271 5.73 -3.06 -13.91
N MET A 272 5.79 -3.13 -12.58
CA MET A 272 5.40 -4.31 -11.80
C MET A 272 3.88 -4.55 -11.76
N THR A 273 3.08 -3.67 -12.38
CA THR A 273 1.64 -3.87 -12.61
C THR A 273 1.31 -4.21 -14.07
N ASP A 274 2.30 -4.20 -14.97
CA ASP A 274 2.13 -4.62 -16.35
C ASP A 274 1.75 -6.10 -16.41
N VAL A 275 0.80 -6.41 -17.29
CA VAL A 275 0.24 -7.75 -17.47
C VAL A 275 1.29 -8.81 -17.81
N ARG A 276 2.26 -8.44 -18.66
CA ARG A 276 3.36 -9.32 -19.08
C ARG A 276 4.26 -9.61 -17.89
N TRP A 277 4.59 -8.58 -17.14
CA TRP A 277 5.44 -8.69 -15.96
C TRP A 277 4.77 -9.54 -14.87
N VAL A 278 3.50 -9.26 -14.55
CA VAL A 278 2.74 -10.00 -13.52
C VAL A 278 2.63 -11.49 -13.87
N THR A 279 2.43 -11.84 -15.14
CA THR A 279 2.32 -13.25 -15.53
C THR A 279 3.60 -14.01 -15.24
N VAL A 280 4.74 -13.48 -15.66
CA VAL A 280 6.03 -14.13 -15.40
C VAL A 280 6.30 -14.16 -13.88
N ALA A 281 5.99 -13.07 -13.17
CA ALA A 281 6.15 -12.99 -11.73
C ALA A 281 5.38 -14.08 -10.97
N LYS A 282 4.17 -14.40 -11.43
CA LYS A 282 3.37 -15.50 -10.87
C LYS A 282 4.04 -16.85 -11.06
N SER A 283 4.66 -17.11 -12.22
CA SER A 283 5.35 -18.37 -12.53
C SER A 283 6.72 -18.55 -11.85
N LEU A 284 7.27 -17.49 -11.23
CA LEU A 284 8.60 -17.55 -10.65
C LEU A 284 8.69 -18.63 -9.54
N PRO A 285 9.73 -19.49 -9.54
CA PRO A 285 9.93 -20.49 -8.51
C PRO A 285 9.96 -19.88 -7.10
N ARG A 286 9.37 -20.59 -6.12
CA ARG A 286 9.29 -20.09 -4.74
C ARG A 286 10.67 -19.75 -4.15
N ALA A 287 11.70 -20.52 -4.51
CA ALA A 287 13.08 -20.30 -4.07
C ALA A 287 13.63 -18.92 -4.48
N GLN A 288 13.17 -18.39 -5.62
CA GLN A 288 13.54 -17.06 -6.14
C GLN A 288 12.72 -15.94 -5.50
N LYS A 289 11.45 -16.22 -5.13
CA LYS A 289 10.60 -15.25 -4.41
C LYS A 289 11.07 -15.04 -2.97
N LEU A 290 11.38 -16.13 -2.27
CA LEU A 290 11.78 -16.10 -0.87
C LEU A 290 13.12 -15.40 -0.67
N GLY A 291 13.18 -14.56 0.36
CA GLY A 291 14.38 -13.80 0.68
C GLY A 291 14.71 -12.69 -0.30
N SER A 292 13.74 -12.33 -1.16
CA SER A 292 13.92 -11.36 -2.23
C SER A 292 15.08 -11.73 -3.17
N ARG A 293 15.38 -13.03 -3.33
CA ARG A 293 16.53 -13.51 -4.13
C ARG A 293 16.50 -12.96 -5.54
N TRP A 294 15.35 -13.04 -6.22
CA TRP A 294 15.23 -12.53 -7.58
C TRP A 294 15.56 -11.03 -7.66
N HIS A 295 15.01 -10.20 -6.77
CA HIS A 295 15.30 -8.77 -6.75
C HIS A 295 16.80 -8.50 -6.55
N ARG A 296 17.44 -9.22 -5.63
CA ARG A 296 18.88 -9.08 -5.37
C ARG A 296 19.71 -9.39 -6.61
N HIS A 297 19.36 -10.46 -7.33
CA HIS A 297 20.04 -10.86 -8.57
C HIS A 297 19.80 -9.84 -9.69
N ALA A 298 18.55 -9.41 -9.90
CA ALA A 298 18.23 -8.42 -10.93
C ALA A 298 18.93 -7.07 -10.67
N ILE A 299 18.96 -6.61 -9.42
CA ILE A 299 19.72 -5.40 -9.04
C ILE A 299 21.22 -5.61 -9.27
N ASN A 300 21.77 -6.77 -8.89
CA ASN A 300 23.17 -7.10 -9.12
C ASN A 300 23.54 -7.03 -10.61
N ASN A 301 22.68 -7.54 -11.49
CA ASN A 301 22.91 -7.58 -12.92
C ASN A 301 22.83 -6.19 -13.55
N LEU A 302 21.81 -5.40 -13.19
CA LEU A 302 21.56 -4.09 -13.78
C LEU A 302 22.46 -3.00 -13.23
N CYS A 303 22.67 -2.97 -11.92
CA CYS A 303 23.46 -1.95 -11.23
C CYS A 303 23.98 -2.47 -9.87
N PRO A 304 25.10 -3.23 -9.86
CA PRO A 304 25.61 -3.87 -8.63
C PRO A 304 25.91 -2.89 -7.50
N GLU A 305 26.25 -1.63 -7.81
CA GLU A 305 26.53 -0.61 -6.81
C GLU A 305 25.36 -0.36 -5.85
N LEU A 306 24.11 -0.55 -6.30
CA LEU A 306 22.91 -0.38 -5.47
C LEU A 306 22.78 -1.44 -4.35
N LEU A 307 23.54 -2.53 -4.42
CA LEU A 307 23.61 -3.54 -3.36
C LEU A 307 24.47 -3.09 -2.17
N SER A 308 25.37 -2.12 -2.38
CA SER A 308 26.25 -1.62 -1.31
C SER A 308 25.50 -0.86 -0.21
N PHE A 309 24.28 -0.38 -0.49
CA PHE A 309 23.48 0.38 0.48
C PHE A 309 22.72 -0.52 1.46
N PRO A 310 22.52 -0.06 2.71
CA PRO A 310 21.90 -0.85 3.78
C PRO A 310 20.54 -1.45 3.41
N GLU A 311 20.26 -2.68 3.85
CA GLU A 311 18.95 -3.33 3.70
C GLU A 311 18.00 -2.94 4.85
N PRO A 312 16.68 -2.76 4.57
CA PRO A 312 15.68 -2.44 5.57
C PRO A 312 15.76 -3.26 6.87
N GLY A 313 16.12 -2.56 7.95
CA GLY A 313 16.18 -3.08 9.30
C GLY A 313 17.36 -4.02 9.60
N THR A 314 18.35 -4.14 8.72
CA THR A 314 19.61 -4.83 9.04
C THR A 314 20.74 -3.85 9.35
N GLY A 315 20.69 -2.65 8.77
CA GLY A 315 21.80 -1.68 8.80
C GLY A 315 23.03 -2.16 8.03
N ARG A 316 22.94 -3.29 7.31
CA ARG A 316 24.03 -3.92 6.56
C ARG A 316 23.75 -3.83 5.06
N PRO A 317 24.79 -3.77 4.20
CA PRO A 317 24.62 -3.82 2.76
C PRO A 317 23.72 -4.98 2.30
N MET A 318 22.99 -4.75 1.22
CA MET A 318 22.13 -5.75 0.60
C MET A 318 23.00 -6.80 -0.10
N ALA A 319 23.22 -7.95 0.55
CA ALA A 319 23.92 -9.05 -0.10
C ALA A 319 23.12 -9.61 -1.29
N VAL A 320 23.81 -10.19 -2.29
CA VAL A 320 23.16 -10.90 -3.42
C VAL A 320 22.33 -12.09 -2.93
N ASP A 321 22.83 -12.78 -1.91
CA ASP A 321 22.12 -13.86 -1.23
C ASP A 321 21.68 -13.48 0.18
N PRO A 322 20.48 -13.91 0.61
CA PRO A 322 20.01 -13.68 1.97
C PRO A 322 20.84 -14.50 2.97
N GLY A 323 21.63 -13.82 3.80
CA GLY A 323 22.41 -14.46 4.86
C GLY A 323 21.56 -15.05 5.99
N LEU A 324 22.16 -15.86 6.87
CA LEU A 324 21.47 -16.58 7.96
C LEU A 324 20.60 -15.67 8.86
N LEU A 325 21.07 -14.46 9.17
CA LEU A 325 20.33 -13.49 9.99
C LEU A 325 19.04 -13.00 9.32
N TYR A 326 18.96 -13.01 7.99
CA TYR A 326 17.73 -12.69 7.26
C TYR A 326 16.58 -13.64 7.67
N TRP A 327 16.91 -14.93 7.80
CA TRP A 327 15.96 -16.00 8.09
C TRP A 327 15.56 -16.08 9.57
N MET A 328 16.44 -15.63 10.48
CA MET A 328 16.16 -15.60 11.92
C MET A 328 15.30 -14.41 12.34
N LYS A 329 15.15 -13.40 11.47
CA LYS A 329 14.44 -12.17 11.81
C LYS A 329 12.92 -12.36 11.71
N LYS A 330 12.20 -11.98 12.78
CA LYS A 330 10.74 -11.83 12.71
C LYS A 330 10.38 -10.73 11.70
N LEU A 331 9.21 -10.86 11.05
CA LEU A 331 8.61 -9.78 10.27
C LEU A 331 8.37 -8.57 11.19
N GLY A 332 9.32 -7.63 11.23
CA GLY A 332 9.12 -6.31 11.81
C GLY A 332 8.48 -5.39 10.78
N GLY A 333 7.63 -4.46 11.22
CA GLY A 333 7.17 -3.37 10.36
C GLY A 333 8.37 -2.53 9.91
N GLY A 334 8.37 -2.08 8.64
CA GLY A 334 9.28 -1.03 8.21
C GLY A 334 9.07 0.24 9.05
N PRO A 335 10.06 1.13 9.13
CA PRO A 335 9.88 2.39 9.83
C PRO A 335 8.71 3.14 9.18
N PRO A 336 7.79 3.71 9.97
CA PRO A 336 6.66 4.41 9.40
C PRO A 336 7.15 5.67 8.65
N TYR A 337 6.48 6.01 7.54
CA TYR A 337 6.77 7.24 6.78
C TYR A 337 6.58 8.52 7.59
N ALA A 338 5.85 8.43 8.70
CA ALA A 338 5.48 9.54 9.56
C ALA A 338 5.24 9.06 11.00
N ASP A 339 5.25 10.00 11.94
CA ASP A 339 4.84 9.75 13.32
C ASP A 339 3.32 9.73 13.45
N TYR A 340 2.68 8.72 12.84
CA TYR A 340 1.22 8.60 12.80
C TYR A 340 0.58 8.61 14.19
N ALA A 341 1.28 8.09 15.20
CA ALA A 341 0.77 8.04 16.58
C ALA A 341 0.60 9.43 17.18
N ASN A 342 1.51 10.37 16.87
CA ASN A 342 1.39 11.74 17.33
C ASN A 342 0.56 12.61 16.36
N TRP A 343 0.67 12.39 15.05
CA TRP A 343 -0.07 13.18 14.06
C TRP A 343 -1.58 12.98 14.17
N PHE A 344 -2.04 11.75 14.37
CA PHE A 344 -3.46 11.47 14.54
C PHE A 344 -4.02 11.92 15.89
N ARG A 345 -3.16 12.41 16.79
CA ARG A 345 -3.52 13.10 18.04
C ARG A 345 -3.33 14.61 17.97
N SER A 346 -2.85 15.15 16.84
CA SER A 346 -2.69 16.59 16.69
C SER A 346 -4.06 17.29 16.71
N PRO A 347 -4.17 18.51 17.29
CA PRO A 347 -5.44 19.21 17.39
C PRO A 347 -6.18 19.30 16.05
N GLY A 348 -5.52 19.76 14.97
CA GLY A 348 -6.16 19.88 13.66
C GLY A 348 -6.69 18.56 13.08
N PHE A 349 -5.97 17.45 13.26
CA PHE A 349 -6.45 16.15 12.80
C PHE A 349 -7.62 15.64 13.65
N VAL A 350 -7.55 15.85 14.97
CA VAL A 350 -8.64 15.50 15.90
C VAL A 350 -9.88 16.31 15.56
N ASP A 351 -9.76 17.63 15.41
CA ASP A 351 -10.85 18.53 15.08
C ASP A 351 -11.50 18.13 13.74
N MET A 352 -10.70 17.86 12.70
CA MET A 352 -11.20 17.37 11.40
C MET A 352 -12.11 16.15 11.52
N VAL A 353 -11.73 15.16 12.35
CA VAL A 353 -12.53 13.94 12.58
C VAL A 353 -13.73 14.23 13.48
N MET A 354 -13.53 15.01 14.54
CA MET A 354 -14.56 15.32 15.52
C MET A 354 -15.69 16.14 14.90
N ASP A 355 -15.40 17.13 14.06
CA ASP A 355 -16.41 17.92 13.35
C ASP A 355 -17.28 17.06 12.43
N ARG A 356 -16.70 15.99 11.88
CA ARG A 356 -17.37 15.07 10.97
C ARG A 356 -17.94 13.83 11.66
N ARG A 357 -17.78 13.64 12.97
CA ARG A 357 -18.18 12.40 13.69
C ARG A 357 -19.66 12.05 13.52
N ASN A 358 -20.51 13.07 13.39
CA ASN A 358 -21.96 12.87 13.21
C ASN A 358 -22.32 12.29 11.83
N SER A 359 -21.46 12.47 10.82
CA SER A 359 -21.68 11.92 9.47
C SER A 359 -21.62 10.39 9.43
N ILE A 360 -20.90 9.77 10.38
CA ILE A 360 -20.75 8.31 10.49
C ILE A 360 -21.57 7.71 11.65
N ARG A 361 -22.57 8.45 12.17
CA ARG A 361 -23.43 7.98 13.28
C ARG A 361 -24.17 6.66 13.00
N GLU A 362 -24.40 6.37 11.72
CA GLU A 362 -25.00 5.12 11.26
C GLU A 362 -24.05 3.92 11.35
N LEU A 363 -22.74 4.17 11.47
CA LEU A 363 -21.72 3.14 11.66
C LEU A 363 -21.35 2.98 13.14
N MET A 364 -21.17 4.09 13.86
CA MET A 364 -20.72 4.13 15.25
C MET A 364 -21.16 5.42 15.96
N SER A 365 -21.31 5.38 17.28
CA SER A 365 -21.72 6.53 18.08
C SER A 365 -20.63 7.62 18.10
N PRO A 366 -21.02 8.92 18.17
CA PRO A 366 -20.07 10.02 18.36
C PRO A 366 -19.15 9.83 19.57
N ASP A 367 -19.67 9.30 20.67
CA ASP A 367 -18.89 9.06 21.91
C ASP A 367 -17.81 8.00 21.71
N LEU A 368 -18.09 6.97 20.92
CA LEU A 368 -17.09 5.96 20.56
C LEU A 368 -15.97 6.59 19.72
N VAL A 369 -16.32 7.43 18.73
CA VAL A 369 -15.34 8.17 17.93
C VAL A 369 -14.43 9.01 18.83
N GLU A 370 -15.01 9.76 19.76
CA GLU A 370 -14.24 10.58 20.71
C GLU A 370 -13.29 9.74 21.56
N SER A 371 -13.78 8.62 22.12
CA SER A 371 -12.96 7.69 22.90
C SER A 371 -11.78 7.12 22.09
N MET A 372 -12.01 6.76 20.83
CA MET A 372 -10.95 6.26 19.95
C MET A 372 -9.90 7.32 19.62
N MET A 373 -10.32 8.56 19.35
CA MET A 373 -9.38 9.66 19.12
C MET A 373 -8.48 9.90 20.36
N LYS A 374 -9.04 9.81 21.57
CA LYS A 374 -8.28 9.88 22.83
C LYS A 374 -7.28 8.72 22.98
N SER A 375 -7.66 7.50 22.59
CA SER A 375 -6.76 6.34 22.66
C SER A 375 -5.51 6.48 21.76
N GLY A 376 -5.65 7.14 20.60
CA GLY A 376 -4.60 7.25 19.60
C GLY A 376 -4.25 5.94 18.89
N ASN A 377 -5.12 4.93 18.92
CA ASN A 377 -4.88 3.69 18.21
C ASN A 377 -4.97 3.90 16.69
N VAL A 378 -3.81 4.03 16.04
CA VAL A 378 -3.68 4.29 14.59
C VAL A 378 -4.46 3.29 13.74
N ARG A 379 -4.56 2.02 14.17
CA ARG A 379 -5.31 0.98 13.43
C ARG A 379 -6.81 1.25 13.40
N GLN A 380 -7.36 1.90 14.43
CA GLN A 380 -8.76 2.32 14.48
C GLN A 380 -8.93 3.68 13.80
N ILE A 381 -8.12 4.66 14.19
CA ILE A 381 -8.28 6.05 13.73
C ILE A 381 -8.13 6.18 12.21
N SER A 382 -7.16 5.47 11.62
CA SER A 382 -6.86 5.59 10.19
C SER A 382 -8.06 5.33 9.26
N PRO A 383 -8.75 4.17 9.33
CA PRO A 383 -9.94 3.93 8.52
C PRO A 383 -11.14 4.82 8.94
N ILE A 384 -11.27 5.16 10.22
CA ILE A 384 -12.37 6.01 10.71
C ILE A 384 -12.28 7.43 10.15
N ALA A 385 -11.09 8.02 10.10
CA ALA A 385 -10.88 9.33 9.49
C ALA A 385 -11.29 9.34 8.01
N ALA A 386 -10.94 8.30 7.25
CA ALA A 386 -11.36 8.17 5.85
C ALA A 386 -12.88 8.03 5.71
N LEU A 387 -13.54 7.25 6.57
CA LEU A 387 -15.00 7.10 6.59
C LEU A 387 -15.72 8.40 6.97
N ALA A 388 -15.22 9.14 7.96
CA ALA A 388 -15.80 10.42 8.40
C ALA A 388 -15.74 11.48 7.30
N VAL A 389 -14.60 11.60 6.61
CA VAL A 389 -14.45 12.53 5.49
C VAL A 389 -15.30 12.09 4.30
N TYR A 390 -15.36 10.79 4.01
CA TYR A 390 -16.22 10.25 2.95
C TYR A 390 -17.69 10.55 3.21
N ALA A 391 -18.19 10.23 4.41
CA ALA A 391 -19.59 10.41 4.76
C ALA A 391 -20.01 11.88 4.75
N SER A 392 -19.18 12.78 5.29
CA SER A 392 -19.44 14.22 5.26
C SER A 392 -19.60 14.73 3.84
N GLY A 393 -18.66 14.38 2.94
CA GLY A 393 -18.69 14.86 1.56
C GLY A 393 -19.85 14.33 0.71
N GLN A 394 -20.57 13.29 1.14
CA GLN A 394 -21.80 12.84 0.47
C GLN A 394 -23.05 13.56 0.98
N LEU A 395 -23.02 14.05 2.23
CA LEU A 395 -24.16 14.77 2.84
C LEU A 395 -24.27 16.20 2.33
N ASP A 396 -23.14 16.81 1.98
CA ASP A 396 -23.09 18.19 1.45
C ASP A 396 -23.47 18.29 -0.04
N GLY A 397 -23.95 17.19 -0.65
CA GLY A 397 -24.29 17.06 -2.07
C GLY A 397 -23.07 16.69 -2.93
N PRO A 398 -23.24 16.25 -4.21
CA PRO A 398 -22.10 16.09 -5.09
C PRO A 398 -21.43 17.46 -5.22
N TYR A 399 -20.18 17.55 -4.80
CA TYR A 399 -19.35 18.74 -4.97
C TYR A 399 -19.57 19.28 -6.39
N PRO A 400 -19.80 20.59 -6.57
CA PRO A 400 -19.89 21.14 -7.90
C PRO A 400 -18.67 20.65 -8.67
N ASN A 401 -18.89 20.05 -9.84
CA ASN A 401 -17.84 19.74 -10.79
C ASN A 401 -17.01 21.02 -10.94
N ILE A 402 -15.90 21.12 -10.21
CA ILE A 402 -14.90 22.13 -10.48
C ILE A 402 -14.25 21.61 -11.75
N SER A 403 -14.86 22.02 -12.85
CA SER A 403 -14.37 21.87 -14.20
C SER A 403 -12.86 22.08 -14.20
N ARG A 404 -12.15 21.26 -14.98
CA ARG A 404 -10.84 21.60 -15.52
C ARG A 404 -10.89 23.03 -16.07
N SER A 405 -10.57 24.01 -15.25
CA SER A 405 -10.42 25.41 -15.65
C SER A 405 -9.52 26.07 -14.62
N GLY A 406 -8.25 26.24 -15.00
CA GLY A 406 -7.25 26.81 -14.08
C GLY A 406 -5.78 26.81 -14.51
N ARG A 407 -5.47 26.46 -15.77
CA ARG A 407 -4.14 26.54 -16.44
C ARG A 407 -3.17 25.41 -16.14
#